data_AF-A0A946KSA2-F1
#
_entry.id   AF-A0A946KSA2-F1
#
_cell.length_a   1.000
_cell.length_b   1.000
_cell.length_c   1.000
_cell.angle_alpha   90.00
_cell.angle_beta   90.00
_cell.angle_gamma   90.00
#
_symmetry.space_group_name_H-M   'P 1'
#
loop_
_entity.id
_entity.type
_entity.pdbx_description
1 polymer ?
#
loop_
_entity_poly.entity_id
_entity_poly.type
_entity_poly.pdbx_seq_one_letter_code
_entity_poly.pdbx_strand_id
1 'polypeptide(L)'
;MKYISKILRQYIVLLLCFFAIISSAQNPFIQNKGQFPRQVKAKVNLPSGSLFIEGRKLTYSFYSGKQLAQIHDLEREDKSVDAHAYSVEFIGKSKPVSVELYEESKYFENYFLGDKLTWATNVKSFKSLCQRNIYNGINLNFYVKNDQLKYDIVVEKNANPEKIKLLYKGVDKI
;
A
#
# COMPACT_ATOMS: atom_id res chain seq x y z
N MET A 1 -49.22 -20.31 -13.55
CA MET A 1 -47.89 -20.55 -12.95
C MET A 1 -46.71 -19.97 -13.75
N LYS A 2 -46.62 -20.13 -15.09
CA LYS A 2 -45.50 -19.59 -15.90
C LYS A 2 -45.33 -18.05 -15.91
N TYR A 3 -46.40 -17.29 -15.65
CA TYR A 3 -46.35 -15.82 -15.60
C TYR A 3 -45.75 -15.28 -14.29
N ILE A 4 -46.05 -15.93 -13.15
CA ILE A 4 -45.53 -15.56 -11.83
C ILE A 4 -44.01 -15.78 -11.76
N SER A 5 -43.49 -16.83 -12.42
CA SER A 5 -42.03 -17.08 -12.47
C SER A 5 -41.27 -16.07 -13.31
N LYS A 6 -41.88 -15.48 -14.36
CA LYS A 6 -41.25 -14.40 -15.16
C LYS A 6 -41.14 -13.11 -14.35
N ILE A 7 -42.20 -12.71 -13.66
CA ILE A 7 -42.24 -11.50 -12.83
C ILE A 7 -41.28 -11.65 -11.65
N LEU A 8 -41.26 -12.80 -10.98
CA LEU A 8 -40.34 -13.09 -9.89
C LEU A 8 -38.88 -13.04 -10.35
N ARG A 9 -38.56 -13.61 -11.52
CA ARG A 9 -37.22 -13.53 -12.12
C ARG A 9 -36.83 -12.09 -12.46
N GLN A 10 -37.77 -11.26 -12.91
CA GLN A 10 -37.52 -9.85 -13.19
C GLN A 10 -37.20 -9.06 -11.92
N TYR A 11 -37.94 -9.31 -10.82
CA TYR A 11 -37.64 -8.70 -9.52
C TYR A 11 -36.32 -9.20 -8.92
N ILE A 12 -35.97 -10.47 -9.10
CA ILE A 12 -34.65 -11.02 -8.66
C ILE A 12 -33.50 -10.35 -9.43
N VAL A 13 -33.64 -10.16 -10.75
CA VAL A 13 -32.63 -9.46 -11.56
C VAL A 13 -32.50 -8.00 -11.13
N LEU A 14 -33.60 -7.30 -10.86
CA LEU A 14 -33.60 -5.91 -10.36
C LEU A 14 -32.99 -5.81 -8.95
N LEU A 15 -33.25 -6.79 -8.08
CA LEU A 15 -32.67 -6.89 -6.74
C LEU A 15 -31.15 -7.12 -6.78
N LEU A 16 -30.68 -7.98 -7.71
CA LEU A 16 -29.25 -8.23 -7.91
C LEU A 16 -28.51 -7.02 -8.51
N CYS A 17 -29.16 -6.24 -9.39
CA CYS A 17 -28.61 -4.97 -9.89
C CYS A 17 -28.50 -3.90 -8.79
N PHE A 18 -29.42 -3.87 -7.83
CA PHE A 18 -29.34 -2.97 -6.66
C PHE A 18 -28.27 -3.38 -5.65
N PHE A 19 -27.88 -4.66 -5.64
CA PHE A 19 -26.85 -5.21 -4.77
C PHE A 19 -25.43 -5.17 -5.35
N ALA A 20 -25.22 -4.50 -6.49
CA ALA A 20 -23.89 -4.08 -6.94
C ALA A 20 -23.36 -2.96 -6.02
N ILE A 21 -23.26 -3.25 -4.73
CA ILE A 21 -22.62 -2.42 -3.74
C ILE A 21 -21.15 -2.36 -4.14
N ILE A 22 -20.70 -1.17 -4.51
CA ILE A 22 -19.29 -0.85 -4.74
C ILE A 22 -18.59 -1.04 -3.39
N SER A 23 -18.08 -2.24 -3.15
CA SER A 23 -17.29 -2.55 -1.96
C SER A 23 -15.90 -1.94 -2.14
N SER A 24 -15.75 -0.67 -1.78
CA SER A 24 -14.43 -0.03 -1.71
C SER A 24 -13.86 -0.20 -0.31
N ALA A 25 -13.33 -1.40 -0.05
CA ALA A 25 -12.77 -1.82 1.23
C ALA A 25 -11.25 -1.94 1.20
N GLN A 26 -10.56 -1.15 0.37
CA GLN A 26 -9.11 -1.17 0.37
C GLN A 26 -8.59 -0.27 1.49
N ASN A 27 -8.12 -0.91 2.55
CA ASN A 27 -7.26 -0.34 3.58
C ASN A 27 -5.83 -0.83 3.28
N PRO A 28 -5.11 -0.23 2.31
CA PRO A 28 -3.85 -0.78 1.81
C PRO A 28 -2.67 -0.54 2.77
N PHE A 29 -2.79 0.43 3.69
CA PHE A 29 -1.70 0.86 4.56
C PHE A 29 -1.68 0.01 5.83
N ILE A 30 -0.88 -1.05 5.83
CA ILE A 30 -0.69 -1.94 6.97
C ILE A 30 0.29 -1.28 7.95
N GLN A 31 -0.16 -1.00 9.18
CA GLN A 31 0.69 -0.35 10.18
C GLN A 31 1.82 -1.27 10.65
N ASN A 32 2.98 -0.70 11.02
CA ASN A 32 4.05 -1.46 11.65
C ASN A 32 3.86 -1.50 13.19
N LYS A 33 3.59 -2.69 13.74
CA LYS A 33 3.58 -2.97 15.20
C LYS A 33 4.81 -3.75 15.67
N GLY A 34 5.83 -3.89 14.81
CA GLY A 34 7.06 -4.63 15.08
C GLY A 34 7.31 -5.79 14.12
N GLN A 35 6.34 -6.13 13.27
CA GLN A 35 6.50 -7.19 12.26
C GLN A 35 7.38 -6.80 11.07
N PHE A 36 7.70 -5.50 10.93
CA PHE A 36 8.63 -4.99 9.94
C PHE A 36 9.79 -4.25 10.62
N PRO A 37 10.93 -4.03 9.93
CA PRO A 37 12.05 -3.25 10.48
C PRO A 37 11.59 -1.90 11.05
N ARG A 38 12.19 -1.47 12.17
CA ARG A 38 11.74 -0.32 12.99
C ARG A 38 11.57 1.01 12.24
N GLN A 39 12.29 1.18 11.13
CA GLN A 39 12.22 2.39 10.30
C GLN A 39 10.93 2.46 9.46
N VAL A 40 10.33 1.31 9.16
CA VAL A 40 9.07 1.20 8.42
C VAL A 40 7.93 1.69 9.30
N LYS A 41 7.10 2.57 8.75
CA LYS A 41 5.90 3.13 9.40
C LYS A 41 4.64 2.41 8.92
N ALA A 42 4.59 2.11 7.63
CA ALA A 42 3.55 1.28 7.04
C ALA A 42 4.08 0.49 5.84
N LYS A 43 3.39 -0.59 5.50
CA LYS A 43 3.61 -1.36 4.27
C LYS A 43 2.34 -1.30 3.41
N VAL A 44 2.53 -1.23 2.09
CA VAL A 44 1.47 -1.41 1.10
C VAL A 44 1.84 -2.60 0.20
N ASN A 45 0.89 -3.51 -0.01
CA ASN A 45 1.07 -4.58 -1.01
C ASN A 45 0.89 -3.99 -2.41
N LEU A 46 1.80 -4.31 -3.32
CA LEU A 46 1.74 -3.92 -4.72
C LEU A 46 1.66 -5.17 -5.59
N PRO A 47 1.19 -5.07 -6.85
CA PRO A 47 1.35 -6.15 -7.81
C PRO A 47 2.82 -6.58 -7.89
N SER A 48 3.07 -7.87 -7.66
CA SER A 48 4.42 -8.46 -7.66
C SER A 48 5.43 -7.75 -6.77
N GLY A 49 4.99 -7.19 -5.64
CA GLY A 49 5.90 -6.47 -4.75
C GLY A 49 5.26 -5.83 -3.54
N SER A 50 5.98 -4.89 -2.96
CA SER A 50 5.54 -4.13 -1.80
C SER A 50 6.22 -2.77 -1.76
N LEU A 51 5.50 -1.78 -1.26
CA LEU A 51 6.05 -0.49 -0.85
C LEU A 51 6.18 -0.48 0.68
N PHE A 52 7.37 -0.15 1.15
CA PHE A 52 7.61 0.19 2.55
C PHE A 52 7.72 1.71 2.69
N ILE A 53 6.82 2.29 3.48
CA ILE A 53 6.78 3.73 3.78
C ILE A 53 7.54 3.94 5.08
N GLU A 54 8.67 4.62 5.00
CA GLU A 54 9.50 5.04 6.13
C GLU A 54 9.40 6.56 6.31
N GLY A 55 10.11 7.15 7.28
CA GLY A 55 9.98 8.59 7.58
C GLY A 55 10.22 9.52 6.39
N ARG A 56 11.37 9.45 5.73
CA ARG A 56 11.72 10.28 4.54
C ARG A 56 12.11 9.43 3.34
N LYS A 57 11.73 8.15 3.36
CA LYS A 57 12.18 7.15 2.40
C LYS A 57 11.02 6.25 2.04
N LEU A 58 10.89 6.00 0.75
CA LEU A 58 10.01 5.01 0.18
C LEU A 58 10.88 3.91 -0.39
N THR A 59 10.70 2.68 0.06
CA THR A 59 11.44 1.52 -0.46
C THR A 59 10.47 0.63 -1.23
N TYR A 60 10.67 0.53 -2.53
CA TYR A 60 9.93 -0.35 -3.41
C TYR A 60 10.71 -1.65 -3.54
N SER A 61 10.04 -2.79 -3.33
CA SER A 61 10.62 -4.12 -3.50
C SER A 61 9.72 -4.92 -4.42
N PHE A 62 10.24 -5.31 -5.57
CA PHE A 62 9.53 -6.05 -6.61
C PHE A 62 10.22 -7.38 -6.88
N TYR A 63 9.43 -8.33 -7.37
CA TYR A 63 9.91 -9.60 -7.89
C TYR A 63 9.23 -9.89 -9.24
N SER A 64 9.80 -10.79 -10.03
CA SER A 64 9.24 -11.20 -11.31
C SER A 64 7.97 -12.04 -11.10
N GLY A 65 6.80 -11.40 -11.21
CA GLY A 65 5.51 -12.10 -11.15
C GLY A 65 5.35 -13.15 -12.25
N LYS A 66 5.95 -12.92 -13.43
CA LYS A 66 5.97 -13.90 -14.52
C LYS A 66 6.75 -15.15 -14.15
N GLN A 67 7.96 -15.01 -13.62
CA GLN A 67 8.77 -16.17 -13.21
C GLN A 67 8.09 -16.93 -12.08
N LEU A 68 7.49 -16.23 -11.12
CA LEU A 68 6.72 -16.86 -10.06
C LEU A 68 5.54 -17.67 -10.60
N ALA A 69 4.80 -17.13 -11.59
CA ALA A 69 3.72 -17.86 -12.25
C ALA A 69 4.23 -19.11 -13.01
N GLN A 70 5.32 -18.98 -13.75
CA GLN A 70 5.94 -20.11 -14.46
C GLN A 70 6.42 -21.22 -13.51
N ILE A 71 6.97 -20.86 -12.35
CA ILE A 71 7.36 -21.84 -11.31
C ILE A 71 6.12 -22.53 -10.74
N HIS A 72 5.05 -21.77 -10.46
CA HIS A 72 3.79 -22.31 -9.98
C HIS A 72 3.19 -23.30 -10.99
N ASP A 73 3.26 -22.98 -12.29
CA ASP A 73 2.70 -23.78 -13.38
C ASP A 73 3.65 -24.90 -13.86
N LEU A 74 4.79 -25.09 -13.18
CA LEU A 74 5.82 -26.10 -13.49
C LEU A 74 6.47 -25.93 -14.88
N GLU A 75 6.39 -24.72 -15.46
CA GLU A 75 7.00 -24.36 -16.75
C GLU A 75 8.49 -23.98 -16.62
N ARG A 76 9.00 -23.86 -15.39
CA ARG A 76 10.38 -23.48 -15.08
C ARG A 76 10.95 -24.39 -14.00
N GLU A 77 12.09 -25.03 -14.28
CA GLU A 77 12.79 -25.87 -13.31
C GLU A 77 13.51 -25.05 -12.23
N ASP A 78 14.11 -23.93 -12.63
CA ASP A 78 14.76 -22.99 -11.72
C ASP A 78 13.72 -22.28 -10.85
N LYS A 79 13.79 -22.54 -9.54
CA LYS A 79 12.88 -22.00 -8.53
C LYS A 79 13.27 -20.62 -8.01
N SER A 80 14.37 -20.05 -8.50
CA SER A 80 14.74 -18.67 -8.18
C SER A 80 13.83 -17.68 -8.91
N VAL A 81 13.53 -16.57 -8.25
CA VAL A 81 12.73 -15.46 -8.81
C VAL A 81 13.57 -14.21 -8.71
N ASP A 82 13.78 -13.56 -9.86
CA ASP A 82 14.48 -12.28 -9.91
C ASP A 82 13.70 -11.26 -9.09
N ALA A 83 14.41 -10.56 -8.22
CA ALA A 83 13.87 -9.51 -7.38
C ALA A 83 14.78 -8.30 -7.40
N HIS A 84 14.18 -7.12 -7.27
CA HIS A 84 14.88 -5.86 -7.25
C HIS A 84 14.20 -4.88 -6.31
N ALA A 85 15.01 -4.11 -5.59
CA ALA A 85 14.51 -3.05 -4.74
C ALA A 85 15.21 -1.73 -5.06
N TYR A 86 14.43 -0.66 -5.09
CA TYR A 86 14.93 0.70 -5.23
C TYR A 86 14.24 1.59 -4.20
N SER A 87 14.84 2.75 -3.93
CA SER A 87 14.25 3.68 -2.96
C SER A 87 14.23 5.12 -3.45
N VAL A 88 13.24 5.86 -2.97
CA VAL A 88 13.09 7.30 -3.16
C VAL A 88 13.25 7.97 -1.80
N GLU A 89 14.28 8.81 -1.66
CA GLU A 89 14.59 9.52 -0.43
C GLU A 89 14.31 11.03 -0.60
N PHE A 90 13.53 11.60 0.31
CA PHE A 90 13.30 13.04 0.40
C PHE A 90 14.47 13.68 1.16
N ILE A 91 15.49 14.14 0.45
CA ILE A 91 16.75 14.62 1.05
C ILE A 91 16.60 16.03 1.62
N GLY A 92 17.16 16.27 2.81
CA GLY A 92 17.13 17.57 3.50
C GLY A 92 17.01 17.43 5.02
N LYS A 93 17.28 18.53 5.74
CA LYS A 93 17.08 18.63 7.20
C LYS A 93 15.74 19.30 7.49
N SER A 94 14.87 18.64 8.23
CA SER A 94 13.65 19.23 8.81
C SER A 94 13.40 18.63 10.20
N LYS A 95 12.31 19.07 10.86
CA LYS A 95 11.80 18.43 12.07
C LYS A 95 11.55 16.93 11.84
N PRO A 96 11.56 16.10 12.89
CA PRO A 96 11.15 14.70 12.77
C PRO A 96 9.80 14.58 12.05
N VAL A 97 9.75 13.68 11.07
CA VAL A 97 8.51 13.40 10.33
C VAL A 97 7.55 12.66 11.26
N SER A 98 6.34 13.21 11.45
CA SER A 98 5.25 12.46 12.06
C SER A 98 4.45 11.74 10.98
N VAL A 99 3.99 10.53 11.32
CA VAL A 99 3.14 9.72 10.44
C VAL A 99 1.80 9.55 11.11
N GLU A 100 0.75 9.90 10.37
CA GLU A 100 -0.64 9.85 10.79
C GLU A 100 -1.37 8.86 9.89
N LEU A 101 -2.12 7.95 10.48
CA LEU A 101 -2.88 6.90 9.81
C LEU A 101 -4.38 7.18 9.96
N TYR A 102 -5.13 7.05 8.88
CA TYR A 102 -6.52 7.49 8.82
C TYR A 102 -7.47 6.40 8.32
N GLU A 103 -8.69 6.41 8.87
CA GLU A 103 -9.76 5.46 8.55
C GLU A 103 -9.33 4.01 8.78
N GLU A 104 -9.24 3.62 10.06
CA GLU A 104 -8.86 2.26 10.48
C GLU A 104 -9.81 1.18 9.92
N SER A 105 -9.24 0.04 9.55
CA SER A 105 -9.94 -1.16 9.15
C SER A 105 -10.73 -1.76 10.31
N LYS A 106 -11.93 -2.27 10.01
CA LYS A 106 -12.70 -3.08 10.97
C LYS A 106 -12.01 -4.42 11.26
N TYR A 107 -11.40 -5.02 10.23
CA TYR A 107 -10.62 -6.25 10.36
C TYR A 107 -9.20 -5.98 10.83
N PHE A 108 -8.47 -7.04 11.14
CA PHE A 108 -7.06 -7.01 11.53
C PHE A 108 -6.35 -8.26 11.00
N GLU A 109 -5.03 -8.23 11.02
CA GLU A 109 -4.15 -9.32 10.64
C GLU A 109 -3.22 -9.69 11.81
N ASN A 110 -2.81 -10.95 11.86
CA ASN A 110 -1.80 -11.42 12.81
C ASN A 110 -0.60 -11.94 12.02
N TYR A 111 0.59 -11.54 12.45
CA TYR A 111 1.85 -11.84 11.81
C TYR A 111 2.67 -12.73 12.75
N PHE A 112 2.84 -13.99 12.37
CA PHE A 112 3.69 -14.97 13.06
C PHE A 112 4.85 -15.38 12.15
N LEU A 113 5.59 -14.37 11.68
CA LEU A 113 6.69 -14.52 10.73
C LEU A 113 8.03 -14.39 11.44
N GLY A 114 8.96 -15.31 11.13
CA GLY A 114 10.31 -15.31 11.71
C GLY A 114 10.32 -15.54 13.21
N ASP A 115 11.18 -14.82 13.92
CA ASP A 115 11.34 -14.93 15.36
C ASP A 115 10.10 -14.48 16.14
N LYS A 116 9.85 -15.10 17.29
CA LYS A 116 8.72 -14.73 18.16
C LYS A 116 8.74 -13.26 18.60
N LEU A 117 9.93 -12.65 18.66
CA LEU A 117 10.11 -11.23 19.01
C LEU A 117 9.55 -10.27 17.95
N THR A 118 9.39 -10.72 16.71
CA THR A 118 8.82 -9.93 15.61
C THR A 118 7.36 -10.29 15.34
N TRP A 119 6.78 -11.21 16.12
CA TRP A 119 5.36 -11.53 16.00
C TRP A 119 4.52 -10.33 16.43
N ALA A 120 3.46 -10.05 15.67
CA ALA A 120 2.55 -8.96 15.96
C ALA A 120 1.10 -9.41 15.77
N THR A 121 0.26 -9.12 16.75
CA THR A 121 -1.17 -9.40 16.68
C THR A 121 -1.98 -8.12 16.58
N ASN A 122 -3.22 -8.23 16.10
CA ASN A 122 -4.12 -7.08 15.94
C ASN A 122 -3.45 -5.95 15.13
N VAL A 123 -2.80 -6.31 14.02
CA VAL A 123 -2.25 -5.34 13.07
C VAL A 123 -3.41 -4.81 12.25
N LYS A 124 -3.58 -3.49 12.24
CA LYS A 124 -4.67 -2.80 11.55
C LYS A 124 -4.16 -2.23 10.25
N SER A 125 -5.07 -2.03 9.31
CA SER A 125 -4.78 -1.33 8.08
C SER A 125 -5.64 -0.07 7.96
N PHE A 126 -5.20 0.88 7.14
CA PHE A 126 -5.77 2.22 7.07
C PHE A 126 -6.04 2.58 5.61
N LYS A 127 -7.00 3.47 5.35
CA LYS A 127 -7.30 3.90 3.97
C LYS A 127 -6.33 4.94 3.44
N SER A 128 -5.75 5.74 4.33
CA SER A 128 -4.77 6.75 3.95
C SER A 128 -3.73 6.97 5.05
N LEU A 129 -2.61 7.56 4.64
CA LEU A 129 -1.47 7.87 5.49
C LEU A 129 -0.97 9.27 5.15
N CYS A 130 -0.76 10.12 6.16
CA CYS A 130 -0.11 11.42 6.00
C CYS A 130 1.25 11.40 6.69
N GLN A 131 2.29 11.87 5.99
CA GLN A 131 3.57 12.20 6.58
C GLN A 131 3.70 13.71 6.68
N ARG A 132 3.72 14.24 7.90
CA ARG A 132 3.85 15.67 8.13
C ARG A 132 5.30 16.09 8.17
N ASN A 133 5.55 17.31 7.71
CA ASN A 133 6.85 17.97 7.83
C ASN A 133 8.02 17.22 7.15
N ILE A 134 7.73 16.55 6.02
CA ILE A 134 8.77 16.03 5.12
C ILE A 134 9.67 17.18 4.65
N TYR A 135 9.13 18.38 4.49
CA TYR A 135 9.91 19.62 4.66
C TYR A 135 9.09 20.56 5.54
N ASN A 136 9.68 21.68 5.98
CA ASN A 136 8.93 22.65 6.77
C ASN A 136 7.72 23.17 5.96
N GLY A 137 6.49 22.87 6.42
CA GLY A 137 5.25 23.18 5.71
C GLY A 137 4.99 22.34 4.45
N ILE A 138 5.65 21.19 4.28
CA ILE A 138 5.41 20.26 3.16
C ILE A 138 5.14 18.85 3.69
N ASN A 139 4.00 18.31 3.30
CA ASN A 139 3.47 17.02 3.74
C ASN A 139 3.35 16.04 2.55
N LEU A 140 3.27 14.74 2.84
CA LEU A 140 2.95 13.71 1.85
C LEU A 140 1.67 13.00 2.24
N ASN A 141 0.69 12.98 1.33
CA ASN A 141 -0.57 12.27 1.55
C ASN A 141 -0.62 11.05 0.65
N PHE A 142 -0.70 9.86 1.22
CA PHE A 142 -0.82 8.60 0.51
C PHE A 142 -2.25 8.08 0.59
N TYR A 143 -2.78 7.64 -0.54
CA TYR A 143 -4.13 7.09 -0.67
C TYR A 143 -4.21 6.17 -1.88
N VAL A 144 -5.30 5.41 -1.97
CA VAL A 144 -5.64 4.65 -3.18
C VAL A 144 -6.83 5.30 -3.87
N LYS A 145 -6.74 5.44 -5.19
CA LYS A 145 -7.82 5.93 -6.05
C LYS A 145 -7.89 5.05 -7.29
N ASN A 146 -9.07 4.48 -7.56
CA ASN A 146 -9.29 3.53 -8.67
C ASN A 146 -8.28 2.37 -8.64
N ASP A 147 -8.10 1.74 -7.46
CA ASP A 147 -7.17 0.63 -7.23
C ASP A 147 -5.68 0.95 -7.51
N GLN A 148 -5.35 2.23 -7.68
CA GLN A 148 -3.99 2.70 -7.88
C GLN A 148 -3.51 3.44 -6.64
N LEU A 149 -2.34 3.05 -6.14
CA LEU A 149 -1.62 3.80 -5.11
C LEU A 149 -1.22 5.17 -5.66
N LYS A 150 -1.53 6.22 -4.92
CA LYS A 150 -1.15 7.60 -5.23
C LYS A 150 -0.55 8.27 -4.00
N TYR A 151 0.24 9.30 -4.26
CA TYR A 151 0.60 10.25 -3.23
C TYR A 151 0.62 11.66 -3.78
N ASP A 152 0.26 12.62 -2.93
CA ASP A 152 0.31 14.04 -3.24
C ASP A 152 1.37 14.72 -2.34
N ILE A 153 2.16 15.62 -2.91
CA ILE A 153 3.03 16.52 -2.15
C ILE A 153 2.23 17.78 -1.84
N VAL A 154 1.82 17.95 -0.59
CA VAL A 154 1.00 19.09 -0.15
C VAL A 154 1.91 20.18 0.39
N VAL A 155 1.95 21.30 -0.32
CA VAL A 155 2.73 22.50 0.04
C VAL A 155 1.81 23.48 0.75
N GLU A 156 2.06 23.73 2.03
CA GLU A 156 1.31 24.70 2.82
C GLU A 156 1.66 26.13 2.42
N LYS A 157 0.80 27.08 2.81
CA LYS A 157 1.05 28.51 2.57
C LYS A 157 2.42 28.91 3.15
N ASN A 158 3.20 29.65 2.36
CA ASN A 158 4.56 30.12 2.67
C ASN A 158 5.65 29.02 2.74
N ALA A 159 5.33 27.75 2.46
CA ALA A 159 6.36 26.73 2.31
C ALA A 159 7.11 26.90 0.98
N ASN A 160 8.40 26.56 0.96
CA ASN A 160 9.24 26.72 -0.22
C ASN A 160 9.35 25.38 -0.99
N PRO A 161 8.68 25.22 -2.15
CA PRO A 161 8.72 23.99 -2.93
C PRO A 161 10.10 23.68 -3.52
N GLU A 162 10.97 24.68 -3.72
CA GLU A 162 12.34 24.50 -4.23
C GLU A 162 13.25 23.68 -3.29
N LYS A 163 12.78 23.43 -2.05
CA LYS A 163 13.47 22.55 -1.10
C LYS A 163 13.21 21.08 -1.36
N ILE A 164 12.19 20.72 -2.14
CA ILE A 164 11.85 19.33 -2.45
C ILE A 164 12.94 18.77 -3.34
N LYS A 165 13.65 17.75 -2.84
CA LYS A 165 14.68 17.03 -3.59
C LYS A 165 14.51 15.55 -3.36
N LEU A 166 14.42 14.79 -4.43
CA LEU A 166 14.27 13.33 -4.41
C LEU A 166 15.58 12.69 -4.85
N LEU A 167 16.08 11.77 -4.05
CA LEU A 167 17.21 10.92 -4.41
C LEU A 167 16.70 9.51 -4.68
N TYR A 168 16.84 9.07 -5.92
CA TYR A 168 16.55 7.70 -6.32
C TYR A 168 17.83 6.87 -6.15
N LYS A 169 17.73 5.71 -5.50
CA LYS A 169 18.84 4.76 -5.33
C LYS A 169 18.44 3.38 -5.81
N GLY A 170 19.37 2.68 -6.44
CA GLY A 170 19.14 1.35 -7.01
C GLY A 170 18.30 1.39 -8.28
N VAL A 171 18.23 2.53 -8.97
CA VAL A 171 17.51 2.66 -10.25
C VAL A 171 18.43 2.46 -11.47
N ASP A 172 19.70 2.13 -11.24
CA ASP A 172 20.76 2.14 -12.24
C ASP A 172 20.61 1.06 -13.34
N LYS A 173 19.66 0.13 -13.17
CA LYS A 173 19.43 -1.02 -14.06
C LYS A 173 17.93 -1.34 -14.27
N ILE A 174 17.05 -0.36 -14.07
CA ILE A 174 15.60 -0.50 -14.32
C ILE A 174 15.30 -0.29 -15.80
#